data_AF-A0A916REY2-F1
#
_entry.id   AF-A0A916REY2-F1
#
_cell.length_a   1.000
_cell.length_b   1.000
_cell.length_c   1.000
_cell.angle_alpha   90.00
_cell.angle_beta   90.00
_cell.angle_gamma   90.00
#
_symmetry.space_group_name_H-M   'P 1'
#
loop_
_entity.id
_entity.type
_entity.pdbx_description
1 polymer ?
#
loop_
_entity_poly.entity_id
_entity_poly.type
_entity_poly.pdbx_seq_one_letter_code
_entity_poly.pdbx_strand_id
1 'polypeptide(L)'
;MRKSLKLIILTVAITGSYTGFLSIVSKINAAQKAVDLQTKYITNYRENSPINFDNKKNINSQLSASEKLSNFRLIQFDDTTFKSLDIDEGNSLKSSTLSMQNILKEAPVGPSQPPTRPVIDVHLNKSVGDKEINKSSANNVPEDPQFKPVMEYARKQNLSQRPMAEIMQAIADYFIGTPYKAGLLDQSNQESLVISLDGFDCVLFVETVLAMARGIAVEDYSYLTFVNNIRNQRYWNGKMNGYCSRLHYFSEWIADNQRRDNIRDIGVDLGGERVKKPLFFMSKNRWEYPQIASNDANYQCIVNMEDSISKLKINYIPYYKISSVYSQLKSGDIVAVATEINGLDVTHTGLVYRNYDGNIGIIHASPAGQVTVAYDLERYIWNVESAIGILVARPVDPR
;
A
#
# COMPACT_ATOMS: atom_id res chain seq x y z
N MET A 1 -24.52 15.64 30.63
CA MET A 1 -24.30 16.89 29.86
C MET A 1 -22.81 17.15 29.74
N ARG A 2 -22.16 16.76 28.63
CA ARG A 2 -20.76 17.11 28.37
C ARG A 2 -20.72 18.51 27.75
N LYS A 3 -20.13 19.49 28.44
CA LYS A 3 -19.77 20.78 27.84
C LYS A 3 -18.64 20.53 26.84
N SER A 4 -18.90 20.81 25.58
CA SER A 4 -17.92 20.90 24.50
C SER A 4 -16.94 22.04 24.79
N LEU A 5 -15.67 21.72 25.08
CA LEU A 5 -14.60 22.71 24.88
C LEU A 5 -14.40 22.83 23.36
N LYS A 6 -15.10 23.80 22.75
CA LYS A 6 -14.74 24.28 21.41
C LYS A 6 -13.51 25.16 21.57
N LEU A 7 -12.34 24.62 21.23
CA LEU A 7 -11.12 25.42 21.06
C LEU A 7 -11.21 26.11 19.69
N ILE A 8 -11.50 27.41 19.70
CA ILE A 8 -11.43 28.31 18.54
C ILE A 8 -10.41 29.38 19.01
N ILE A 9 -9.31 29.71 18.33
CA ILE A 9 -9.23 30.55 17.12
C ILE A 9 -7.75 30.56 16.66
N LEU A 10 -7.50 30.61 15.35
CA LEU A 10 -6.20 30.97 14.77
C LEU A 10 -6.35 32.30 13.99
N THR A 11 -5.55 33.32 14.34
CA THR A 11 -5.55 34.62 13.62
C THR A 11 -4.29 34.72 12.80
N VAL A 12 -4.43 34.77 11.46
CA VAL A 12 -3.31 34.84 10.53
C VAL A 12 -3.30 36.22 9.87
N ALA A 13 -2.23 36.98 10.09
CA ALA A 13 -1.95 38.23 9.40
C ALA A 13 -0.84 37.99 8.37
N ILE A 14 -1.10 38.25 7.10
CA ILE A 14 -0.15 37.97 6.00
C ILE A 14 0.33 39.30 5.40
N THR A 15 1.64 39.50 5.37
CA THR A 15 2.30 40.59 4.63
C THR A 15 3.26 39.95 3.62
N GLY A 16 2.83 39.79 2.37
CA GLY A 16 3.61 39.13 1.33
C GLY A 16 2.93 39.16 -0.04
N SER A 17 3.70 38.95 -1.11
CA SER A 17 3.26 39.13 -2.50
C SER A 17 2.06 38.25 -2.89
N TYR A 18 1.23 38.76 -3.81
CA TYR A 18 -0.11 38.26 -4.14
C TYR A 18 -0.17 36.79 -4.59
N THR A 19 0.93 36.23 -5.11
CA THR A 19 1.01 34.87 -5.64
C THR A 19 1.17 33.80 -4.55
N GLY A 20 1.90 34.09 -3.46
CA GLY A 20 2.01 33.18 -2.30
C GLY A 20 0.70 33.10 -1.50
N PHE A 21 -0.08 34.19 -1.51
CA PHE A 21 -1.34 34.32 -0.77
C PHE A 21 -2.39 33.27 -1.16
N LEU A 22 -2.63 33.05 -2.46
CA LEU A 22 -3.68 32.13 -2.94
C LEU A 22 -3.38 30.65 -2.64
N SER A 23 -2.12 30.24 -2.70
CA SER A 23 -1.66 28.88 -2.39
C SER A 23 -1.82 28.53 -0.91
N ILE A 24 -1.60 29.52 -0.03
CA ILE A 24 -1.69 29.34 1.42
C ILE A 24 -3.15 29.36 1.89
N VAL A 25 -3.98 30.26 1.34
CA VAL A 25 -5.42 30.33 1.65
C VAL A 25 -6.14 29.02 1.29
N SER A 26 -5.79 28.37 0.17
CA SER A 26 -6.40 27.10 -0.22
C SER A 26 -6.08 25.96 0.76
N LYS A 27 -4.84 25.90 1.26
CA LYS A 27 -4.39 24.90 2.26
C LYS A 27 -5.01 25.13 3.64
N ILE A 28 -5.17 26.39 4.06
CA ILE A 28 -5.83 26.72 5.33
C ILE A 28 -7.33 26.39 5.27
N ASN A 29 -8.01 26.68 4.17
CA ASN A 29 -9.42 26.33 3.98
C ASN A 29 -9.65 24.82 3.96
N ALA A 30 -8.69 24.03 3.46
CA ALA A 30 -8.74 22.57 3.52
C ALA A 30 -8.62 22.05 4.96
N ALA A 31 -7.74 22.65 5.79
CA ALA A 31 -7.60 22.31 7.20
C ALA A 31 -8.82 22.71 8.06
N GLN A 32 -9.49 23.83 7.72
CA GLN A 32 -10.71 24.28 8.41
C GLN A 32 -11.88 23.29 8.31
N LYS A 33 -12.05 22.63 7.15
CA LYS A 33 -13.10 21.64 6.93
C LYS A 33 -12.95 20.38 7.80
N ALA A 34 -11.77 20.13 8.36
CA ALA A 34 -11.48 18.94 9.13
C ALA A 34 -11.65 19.11 10.65
N VAL A 35 -11.65 20.34 11.20
CA VAL A 35 -11.52 20.56 12.67
C VAL A 35 -12.37 21.71 13.25
N ASP A 36 -13.41 22.20 12.57
CA ASP A 36 -14.32 23.27 13.08
C ASP A 36 -13.56 24.54 13.56
N LEU A 37 -12.47 24.89 12.85
CA LEU A 37 -11.60 26.04 13.12
C LEU A 37 -12.11 27.29 12.40
N GLN A 38 -12.16 28.43 13.10
CA GLN A 38 -12.40 29.73 12.48
C GLN A 38 -11.08 30.48 12.30
N THR A 39 -10.78 30.90 11.06
CA THR A 39 -9.62 31.74 10.73
C THR A 39 -10.10 33.08 10.20
N LYS A 40 -9.53 34.16 10.74
CA LYS A 40 -9.79 35.54 10.29
C LYS A 40 -8.52 36.09 9.66
N TYR A 41 -8.65 36.59 8.43
CA TYR A 41 -7.56 37.19 7.68
C TYR A 41 -7.57 38.70 7.90
N ILE A 42 -6.47 39.25 8.43
CA ILE A 42 -6.27 40.70 8.52
C ILE A 42 -5.28 41.08 7.42
N THR A 43 -5.74 41.91 6.49
CA THR A 43 -4.88 42.46 5.43
C THR A 43 -4.81 43.97 5.59
N ASN A 44 -3.61 44.54 5.59
CA ASN A 44 -3.43 45.99 5.60
C ASN A 44 -3.01 46.43 4.20
N TYR A 45 -4.00 46.74 3.36
CA TYR A 45 -3.77 47.04 1.94
C TYR A 45 -3.40 48.51 1.65
N ARG A 46 -3.27 49.37 2.67
CA ARG A 46 -3.17 50.82 2.43
C ARG A 46 -1.86 51.50 2.73
N GLU A 47 -0.88 50.85 3.33
CA GLU A 47 0.47 51.42 3.45
C GLU A 47 1.49 50.32 3.24
N ASN A 48 2.47 50.55 2.37
CA ASN A 48 3.64 49.68 2.13
C ASN A 48 4.58 49.59 3.35
N SER A 49 4.02 49.70 4.56
CA SER A 49 4.74 49.62 5.82
C SER A 49 4.54 48.22 6.39
N PRO A 50 5.62 47.47 6.69
CA PRO A 50 5.52 46.19 7.37
C PRO A 50 4.76 46.37 8.69
N ILE A 51 3.84 45.46 9.00
CA ILE A 51 3.20 45.42 10.31
C ILE A 51 4.32 45.12 11.33
N ASN A 52 4.63 46.10 12.19
CA ASN A 52 5.63 45.91 13.24
C ASN A 52 5.07 44.97 14.32
N PHE A 53 5.57 43.72 14.29
CA PHE A 53 5.12 42.60 15.12
C PHE A 53 5.40 42.77 16.62
N ASP A 54 6.28 43.69 17.02
CA ASP A 54 6.63 43.92 18.41
C ASP A 54 5.61 44.82 19.16
N ASN A 55 4.61 45.37 18.46
CA ASN A 55 3.71 46.38 19.02
C ASN A 55 2.27 45.87 19.25
N LYS A 56 2.05 45.21 20.40
CA LYS A 56 0.77 44.63 20.90
C LYS A 56 -0.46 45.56 20.76
N LYS A 57 -0.25 46.89 20.70
CA LYS A 57 -1.30 47.92 20.60
C LYS A 57 -2.03 47.97 19.25
N ASN A 58 -1.37 47.67 18.13
CA ASN A 58 -1.96 47.82 16.79
C ASN A 58 -2.85 46.64 16.37
N ILE A 59 -2.63 45.46 16.94
CA ILE A 59 -3.39 44.24 16.61
C ILE A 59 -4.67 44.17 17.45
N ASN A 60 -4.58 44.55 18.74
CA ASN A 60 -5.72 44.54 19.67
C ASN A 60 -6.80 45.60 19.37
N SER A 61 -6.50 46.63 18.58
CA SER A 61 -7.48 47.66 18.18
C SER A 61 -8.41 47.19 17.04
N GLN A 62 -8.06 46.10 16.35
CA GLN A 62 -8.84 45.54 15.23
C GLN A 62 -9.68 44.31 15.62
N LEU A 63 -9.65 43.90 16.90
CA LEU A 63 -10.39 42.77 17.46
C LEU A 63 -11.53 43.24 18.36
N SER A 64 -12.70 42.59 18.26
CA SER A 64 -13.86 42.86 19.09
C SER A 64 -13.66 42.40 20.54
N ALA A 65 -14.47 42.89 21.49
CA ALA A 65 -14.30 42.57 22.91
C ALA A 65 -14.48 41.07 23.26
N SER A 66 -15.28 40.34 22.48
CA SER A 66 -15.45 38.88 22.64
C SER A 66 -14.28 38.09 22.07
N GLU A 67 -13.52 38.68 21.14
CA GLU A 67 -12.35 38.05 20.53
C GLU A 67 -11.13 38.13 21.47
N LYS A 68 -11.01 39.18 22.30
CA LYS A 68 -9.86 39.39 23.22
C LYS A 68 -9.69 38.35 24.35
N LEU A 69 -10.64 37.44 24.52
CA LEU A 69 -10.73 36.49 25.65
C LEU A 69 -10.22 35.06 25.32
N SER A 70 -9.48 34.88 24.24
CA SER A 70 -9.03 33.56 23.75
C SER A 70 -7.54 33.57 23.39
N ASN A 71 -6.85 32.46 23.68
CA ASN A 71 -5.43 32.25 23.38
C ASN A 71 -5.15 32.37 21.88
N PHE A 72 -4.46 33.42 21.46
CA PHE A 72 -4.13 33.64 20.04
C PHE A 72 -2.72 33.19 19.72
N ARG A 73 -2.56 32.50 18.59
CA ARG A 73 -1.28 32.32 17.92
C ARG A 73 -1.25 33.14 16.64
N LEU A 74 -0.23 33.98 16.53
CA LEU A 74 0.04 34.81 15.35
C LEU A 74 1.18 34.18 14.57
N ILE A 75 0.96 33.95 13.27
CA ILE A 75 1.92 33.29 12.39
C ILE A 75 2.22 34.23 11.23
N GLN A 76 3.49 34.61 11.07
CA GLN A 76 3.99 35.38 9.94
C GLN A 76 4.69 34.45 8.94
N PHE A 77 4.46 34.71 7.66
CA PHE A 77 5.12 34.02 6.56
C PHE A 77 5.97 35.01 5.77
N ASP A 78 7.23 34.65 5.50
CA ASP A 78 7.97 35.14 4.34
C ASP A 78 8.38 33.94 3.48
N ASP A 79 8.90 34.18 2.27
CA ASP A 79 9.19 33.14 1.27
C ASP A 79 10.23 32.10 1.73
N THR A 80 10.86 32.27 2.91
CA THR A 80 11.99 31.46 3.38
C THR A 80 12.00 31.11 4.88
N THR A 81 11.18 31.75 5.73
CA THR A 81 11.20 31.53 7.18
C THR A 81 9.82 31.43 7.83
N PHE A 82 9.75 30.65 8.92
CA PHE A 82 8.57 30.49 9.77
C PHE A 82 8.80 31.18 11.11
N LYS A 83 7.95 32.17 11.45
CA LYS A 83 7.95 32.79 12.78
C LYS A 83 6.56 32.69 13.39
N SER A 84 6.46 32.01 14.54
CA SER A 84 5.26 31.92 15.36
C SER A 84 5.42 32.74 16.63
N LEU A 85 4.40 33.52 16.99
CA LEU A 85 4.32 34.24 18.25
C LEU A 85 3.13 33.72 19.05
N ASP A 86 3.40 33.15 20.22
CA ASP A 86 2.38 32.76 21.19
C ASP A 86 2.09 33.96 22.11
N ILE A 87 0.82 34.39 22.17
CA ILE A 87 0.39 35.48 23.06
C ILE A 87 -0.33 34.85 24.25
N ASP A 88 0.42 34.54 25.31
CA ASP A 88 -0.14 34.12 26.59
C ASP A 88 -0.54 35.34 27.44
N GLU A 89 -1.52 35.16 28.34
CA GLU A 89 -2.00 36.17 29.28
C GLU A 89 -0.95 36.62 30.34
N GLY A 90 0.27 36.07 30.30
CA GLY A 90 1.40 36.45 31.17
C GLY A 90 2.59 36.98 30.37
N ASN A 91 3.09 38.17 30.74
CA ASN A 91 4.15 38.96 30.09
C ASN A 91 5.51 38.24 29.86
N SER A 92 5.64 37.33 28.88
CA SER A 92 6.97 37.05 28.29
C SER A 92 6.90 36.60 26.84
N LEU A 93 7.74 37.19 25.99
CA LEU A 93 7.92 36.83 24.58
C LEU A 93 8.89 35.63 24.48
N LYS A 94 8.43 34.51 23.93
CA LYS A 94 9.33 33.47 23.41
C LYS A 94 9.29 33.52 21.88
N SER A 95 10.29 34.19 21.29
CA SER A 95 10.55 34.10 19.86
C SER A 95 11.40 32.86 19.59
N SER A 96 10.87 31.89 18.84
CA SER A 96 11.68 30.84 18.21
C SER A 96 11.82 31.15 16.72
N THR A 97 13.05 31.31 16.26
CA THR A 97 13.37 31.41 14.83
C THR A 97 13.96 30.08 14.41
N LEU A 98 13.25 29.30 13.60
CA LEU A 98 13.79 28.06 13.01
C LEU A 98 14.34 28.36 11.61
N SER A 99 15.64 28.14 11.43
CA SER A 99 16.31 28.13 10.13
C SER A 99 16.29 26.72 9.54
N MET A 100 15.91 26.60 8.26
CA MET A 100 15.93 25.36 7.47
C MET A 100 17.30 24.65 7.48
N GLN A 101 18.40 25.37 7.69
CA GLN A 101 19.76 24.79 7.72
C GLN A 101 20.13 24.10 9.04
N ASN A 102 19.46 24.44 10.15
CA ASN A 102 19.75 23.83 11.46
C ASN A 102 18.99 22.52 11.70
N ILE A 103 18.05 22.14 10.82
CA ILE A 103 17.35 20.84 10.86
C ILE A 103 18.28 19.69 10.39
N LEU A 104 19.34 20.00 9.65
CA LEU A 104 20.22 19.00 9.01
C LEU A 104 21.49 18.65 9.79
N LYS A 105 21.73 19.19 11.00
CA LYS A 105 23.02 19.01 11.70
C LYS A 105 23.03 18.45 13.12
N GLU A 106 21.88 18.11 13.71
CA GLU A 106 21.86 17.38 14.98
C GLU A 106 20.87 16.22 14.92
N ALA A 107 21.26 15.13 14.26
CA ALA A 107 20.67 13.82 14.46
C ALA A 107 21.67 12.96 15.26
N PRO A 108 21.26 12.36 16.39
CA PRO A 108 22.12 11.47 17.16
C PRO A 108 22.50 10.22 16.33
N VAL A 109 23.74 9.79 16.52
CA VAL A 109 24.33 8.58 15.91
C VAL A 109 23.64 7.32 16.45
N GLY A 110 22.90 6.61 15.59
CA GLY A 110 22.53 5.18 15.68
C GLY A 110 21.47 4.78 16.72
N PRO A 111 20.55 3.86 16.38
CA PRO A 111 20.95 2.47 16.21
C PRO A 111 20.73 1.94 14.78
N SER A 112 21.70 1.15 14.32
CA SER A 112 21.76 0.30 13.12
C SER A 112 21.20 0.89 11.81
N GLN A 113 22.01 0.84 10.74
CA GLN A 113 21.49 1.01 9.38
C GLN A 113 20.19 0.21 9.22
N PRO A 114 19.13 0.79 8.61
CA PRO A 114 17.92 0.05 8.31
C PRO A 114 18.34 -1.17 7.47
N PRO A 115 17.69 -2.34 7.63
CA PRO A 115 18.02 -3.51 6.80
C PRO A 115 17.84 -3.12 5.34
N THR A 116 18.96 -2.90 4.65
CA THR A 116 18.98 -2.68 3.21
C THR A 116 18.61 -4.01 2.58
N ARG A 117 17.51 -4.06 1.83
CA ARG A 117 17.30 -5.17 0.90
C ARG A 117 18.48 -5.15 -0.09
N PRO A 118 19.33 -6.19 -0.16
CA PRO A 118 20.34 -6.25 -1.20
C PRO A 118 19.64 -6.25 -2.58
N VAL A 119 20.33 -5.69 -3.58
CA VAL A 119 19.84 -5.57 -4.96
C VAL A 119 19.34 -6.92 -5.47
N ILE A 120 18.16 -6.93 -6.12
CA ILE A 120 17.62 -8.12 -6.76
C ILE A 120 18.51 -8.47 -7.97
N ASP A 121 19.33 -9.52 -7.83
CA ASP A 121 20.01 -10.15 -8.96
C ASP A 121 19.17 -11.34 -9.46
N VAL A 122 18.56 -11.17 -10.63
CA VAL A 122 17.65 -12.15 -11.26
C VAL A 122 18.43 -13.34 -11.88
N HIS A 123 19.77 -13.36 -11.79
CA HIS A 123 20.61 -14.35 -12.48
C HIS A 123 21.29 -15.42 -11.61
N LEU A 124 21.02 -15.48 -10.30
CA LEU A 124 21.62 -16.51 -9.43
C LEU A 124 20.79 -17.79 -9.36
N ASN A 125 20.98 -18.66 -10.36
CA ASN A 125 20.68 -20.09 -10.26
C ASN A 125 21.87 -20.82 -9.60
N LYS A 126 21.80 -21.10 -8.29
CA LYS A 126 22.27 -22.36 -7.68
C LYS A 126 22.03 -22.43 -6.17
N SER A 127 21.60 -23.60 -5.75
CA SER A 127 21.40 -24.08 -4.38
C SER A 127 22.61 -23.91 -3.46
N VAL A 128 22.36 -23.73 -2.16
CA VAL A 128 22.84 -24.56 -1.02
C VAL A 128 22.43 -23.87 0.28
N GLY A 129 21.93 -24.63 1.26
CA GLY A 129 22.06 -24.29 2.68
C GLY A 129 20.77 -24.34 3.49
N ASP A 130 20.47 -25.55 3.97
CA ASP A 130 19.75 -25.91 5.18
C ASP A 130 18.45 -25.18 5.57
N LYS A 131 17.39 -25.99 5.64
CA LYS A 131 16.11 -25.68 6.30
C LYS A 131 16.33 -25.43 7.80
N GLU A 132 16.71 -24.23 8.18
CA GLU A 132 16.30 -23.68 9.46
C GLU A 132 14.85 -23.20 9.34
N ILE A 133 13.91 -24.12 9.57
CA ILE A 133 12.55 -23.76 9.94
C ILE A 133 12.64 -23.14 11.32
N ASN A 134 12.82 -21.82 11.36
CA ASN A 134 12.83 -21.08 12.60
C ASN A 134 11.43 -21.19 13.22
N LYS A 135 11.30 -22.08 14.22
CA LYS A 135 10.05 -22.58 14.82
C LYS A 135 9.44 -21.56 15.79
N SER A 136 9.44 -20.28 15.42
CA SER A 136 9.20 -19.18 16.33
C SER A 136 8.37 -18.07 15.66
N SER A 137 7.04 -18.21 15.73
CA SER A 137 6.01 -17.13 15.81
C SER A 137 4.63 -17.53 15.24
N ALA A 138 4.45 -18.75 14.73
CA ALA A 138 3.16 -19.17 14.17
C ALA A 138 2.09 -19.55 15.22
N ASN A 139 2.42 -19.57 16.52
CA ASN A 139 1.51 -20.05 17.56
C ASN A 139 0.35 -19.10 17.95
N ASN A 140 0.23 -17.92 17.33
CA ASN A 140 -0.71 -16.88 17.79
C ASN A 140 -1.76 -16.44 16.76
N VAL A 141 -1.83 -17.00 15.56
CA VAL A 141 -2.91 -16.68 14.61
C VAL A 141 -4.08 -17.62 14.88
N PRO A 142 -5.24 -17.13 15.35
CA PRO A 142 -6.41 -17.98 15.58
C PRO A 142 -6.86 -18.64 14.28
N GLU A 143 -7.36 -19.88 14.37
CA GLU A 143 -7.93 -20.57 13.22
C GLU A 143 -9.20 -19.88 12.73
N ASP A 144 -9.22 -19.53 11.45
CA ASP A 144 -10.39 -18.96 10.80
C ASP A 144 -11.48 -20.05 10.68
N PRO A 145 -12.73 -19.79 11.14
CA PRO A 145 -13.80 -20.79 11.11
C PRO A 145 -14.11 -21.38 9.73
N GLN A 146 -13.82 -20.65 8.64
CA GLN A 146 -14.03 -21.14 7.29
C GLN A 146 -12.91 -22.06 6.78
N PHE A 147 -11.77 -22.11 7.45
CA PHE A 147 -10.62 -22.92 7.00
C PHE A 147 -10.98 -24.40 6.92
N LYS A 148 -11.52 -24.94 8.02
CA LYS A 148 -11.87 -26.36 8.12
C LYS A 148 -12.88 -26.80 7.04
N PRO A 149 -14.00 -26.08 6.80
CA PRO A 149 -14.89 -26.35 5.66
C PRO A 149 -14.20 -26.45 4.30
N VAL A 150 -13.26 -25.54 3.99
CA VAL A 150 -12.52 -25.56 2.71
C VAL A 150 -11.65 -26.83 2.60
N MET A 151 -10.98 -27.20 3.69
CA MET A 151 -10.14 -28.41 3.72
C MET A 151 -10.97 -29.70 3.65
N GLU A 152 -12.17 -29.72 4.23
CA GLU A 152 -13.11 -30.84 4.09
C GLU A 152 -13.62 -30.98 2.66
N TYR A 153 -13.95 -29.86 2.00
CA TYR A 153 -14.26 -29.83 0.58
C TYR A 153 -13.11 -30.38 -0.25
N ALA A 154 -11.88 -29.93 -0.01
CA ALA A 154 -10.69 -30.37 -0.75
C ALA A 154 -10.48 -31.89 -0.66
N ARG A 155 -10.64 -32.47 0.54
CA ARG A 155 -10.58 -33.92 0.75
C ARG A 155 -11.70 -34.66 0.03
N LYS A 156 -12.95 -34.19 0.15
CA LYS A 156 -14.11 -34.81 -0.49
C LYS A 156 -13.97 -34.85 -2.02
N GLN A 157 -13.33 -33.83 -2.61
CA GLN A 157 -13.09 -33.74 -4.05
C GLN A 157 -11.80 -34.44 -4.51
N ASN A 158 -11.05 -35.07 -3.58
CA ASN A 158 -9.74 -35.67 -3.82
C ASN A 158 -8.78 -34.72 -4.54
N LEU A 159 -8.75 -33.44 -4.14
CA LEU A 159 -7.97 -32.43 -4.84
C LEU A 159 -6.46 -32.72 -4.84
N SER A 160 -5.91 -33.34 -3.78
CA SER A 160 -4.48 -33.68 -3.72
C SER A 160 -4.00 -34.61 -4.84
N GLN A 161 -4.93 -35.33 -5.50
CA GLN A 161 -4.63 -36.24 -6.62
C GLN A 161 -4.71 -35.54 -7.99
N ARG A 162 -5.09 -34.26 -8.02
CA ARG A 162 -5.26 -33.48 -9.26
C ARG A 162 -4.00 -32.66 -9.58
N PRO A 163 -3.80 -32.23 -10.83
CA PRO A 163 -2.76 -31.26 -11.17
C PRO A 163 -2.93 -29.94 -10.40
N MET A 164 -1.84 -29.25 -10.07
CA MET A 164 -1.87 -27.97 -9.34
C MET A 164 -2.86 -26.95 -9.93
N ALA A 165 -2.93 -26.87 -11.26
CA ALA A 165 -3.84 -26.00 -12.00
C ALA A 165 -5.33 -26.25 -11.66
N GLU A 166 -5.71 -27.51 -11.44
CA GLU A 166 -7.08 -27.88 -11.07
C GLU A 166 -7.34 -27.66 -9.58
N ILE A 167 -6.33 -27.84 -8.72
CA ILE A 167 -6.44 -27.53 -7.29
C ILE A 167 -6.70 -26.03 -7.11
N MET A 168 -5.90 -25.19 -7.78
CA MET A 168 -6.04 -23.73 -7.75
C MET A 168 -7.44 -23.28 -8.17
N GLN A 169 -7.95 -23.77 -9.31
CA GLN A 169 -9.29 -23.40 -9.78
C GLN A 169 -10.39 -23.90 -8.84
N ALA A 170 -10.31 -25.14 -8.35
CA ALA A 170 -11.33 -25.68 -7.44
C ALA A 170 -11.40 -24.90 -6.11
N ILE A 171 -10.26 -24.46 -5.57
CA ILE A 171 -10.24 -23.62 -4.36
C ILE A 171 -10.71 -22.20 -4.67
N ALA A 172 -10.37 -21.64 -5.82
CA ALA A 172 -10.90 -20.35 -6.25
C ALA A 172 -12.43 -20.39 -6.41
N ASP A 173 -12.96 -21.44 -7.02
CA ASP A 173 -14.41 -21.70 -7.18
C ASP A 173 -15.13 -21.75 -5.84
N TYR A 174 -14.52 -22.37 -4.82
CA TYR A 174 -15.10 -22.46 -3.47
C TYR A 174 -15.42 -21.08 -2.87
N PHE A 175 -14.63 -20.06 -3.21
CA PHE A 175 -14.78 -18.70 -2.68
C PHE A 175 -15.65 -17.79 -3.56
N ILE A 176 -16.25 -18.27 -4.65
CA ILE A 176 -17.20 -17.46 -5.44
C ILE A 176 -18.32 -16.96 -4.51
N GLY A 177 -18.57 -15.65 -4.54
CA GLY A 177 -19.55 -14.98 -3.67
C GLY A 177 -18.99 -14.46 -2.35
N THR A 178 -17.76 -14.80 -1.97
CA THR A 178 -17.14 -14.22 -0.76
C THR A 178 -16.96 -12.70 -0.92
N PRO A 179 -17.32 -11.87 0.07
CA PRO A 179 -17.29 -10.41 -0.06
C PRO A 179 -15.90 -9.82 -0.33
N TYR A 180 -15.86 -8.72 -1.07
CA TYR A 180 -14.68 -7.89 -1.23
C TYR A 180 -14.45 -7.03 0.02
N LYS A 181 -13.22 -7.02 0.55
CA LYS A 181 -12.84 -6.21 1.72
C LYS A 181 -11.44 -5.62 1.53
N ALA A 182 -11.36 -4.30 1.36
CA ALA A 182 -10.10 -3.57 1.25
C ALA A 182 -9.49 -3.27 2.62
N GLY A 183 -8.16 -3.03 2.65
CA GLY A 183 -7.46 -2.48 3.81
C GLY A 183 -7.38 -3.43 5.02
N LEU A 184 -7.60 -4.73 4.83
CA LEU A 184 -7.57 -5.71 5.92
C LEU A 184 -6.19 -5.81 6.60
N LEU A 185 -5.11 -5.55 5.87
CA LEU A 185 -3.75 -5.65 6.40
C LEU A 185 -3.26 -4.40 7.14
N ASP A 186 -3.96 -3.27 7.00
CA ASP A 186 -3.49 -1.95 7.44
C ASP A 186 -4.27 -1.42 8.66
N GLN A 187 -4.84 -2.34 9.44
CA GLN A 187 -5.68 -2.07 10.62
C GLN A 187 -4.87 -1.68 11.88
N SER A 188 -3.54 -1.84 11.85
CA SER A 188 -2.64 -1.56 12.96
C SER A 188 -1.37 -0.83 12.47
N ASN A 189 -0.73 -0.10 13.38
CA ASN A 189 0.57 0.53 13.15
C ASN A 189 1.73 -0.48 13.20
N GLN A 190 1.51 -1.67 13.76
CA GLN A 190 2.49 -2.75 13.80
C GLN A 190 2.12 -3.79 12.73
N GLU A 191 3.09 -4.11 11.87
CA GLU A 191 2.94 -5.18 10.88
C GLU A 191 2.69 -6.52 11.61
N SER A 192 1.62 -7.19 11.21
CA SER A 192 1.23 -8.48 11.74
C SER A 192 0.62 -9.33 10.63
N LEU A 193 0.72 -10.65 10.77
CA LEU A 193 0.13 -11.56 9.80
C LEU A 193 -1.38 -11.64 10.02
N VAL A 194 -2.13 -10.87 9.23
CA VAL A 194 -3.60 -10.90 9.22
C VAL A 194 -4.09 -11.91 8.18
N ILE A 195 -5.01 -12.79 8.59
CA ILE A 195 -5.66 -13.77 7.73
C ILE A 195 -7.16 -13.67 7.97
N SER A 196 -7.94 -13.63 6.89
CA SER A 196 -9.39 -13.68 6.94
C SER A 196 -9.89 -14.43 5.71
N LEU A 197 -10.88 -15.30 5.91
CA LEU A 197 -11.61 -16.00 4.86
C LEU A 197 -13.04 -15.47 4.69
N ASP A 198 -13.44 -14.48 5.51
CA ASP A 198 -14.73 -13.78 5.44
C ASP A 198 -14.77 -12.67 4.38
N GLY A 199 -13.66 -12.43 3.69
CA GLY A 199 -13.56 -11.43 2.64
C GLY A 199 -12.12 -11.16 2.24
N PHE A 200 -11.96 -10.75 0.98
CA PHE A 200 -10.64 -10.56 0.37
C PHE A 200 -10.59 -9.25 -0.42
N ASP A 201 -9.43 -8.62 -0.48
CA ASP A 201 -9.09 -7.83 -1.66
C ASP A 201 -8.50 -8.76 -2.74
N CYS A 202 -8.11 -8.19 -3.88
CA CYS A 202 -7.60 -8.97 -5.01
C CYS A 202 -6.32 -9.75 -4.68
N VAL A 203 -5.41 -9.18 -3.89
CA VAL A 203 -4.14 -9.81 -3.52
C VAL A 203 -4.38 -10.91 -2.49
N LEU A 204 -5.18 -10.63 -1.45
CA LEU A 204 -5.49 -11.61 -0.41
C LEU A 204 -6.20 -12.84 -0.96
N PHE A 205 -7.04 -12.67 -1.99
CA PHE A 205 -7.67 -13.78 -2.68
C PHE A 205 -6.64 -14.70 -3.36
N VAL A 206 -5.72 -14.13 -4.14
CA VAL A 206 -4.66 -14.89 -4.82
C VAL A 206 -3.75 -15.60 -3.80
N GLU A 207 -3.31 -14.91 -2.75
CA GLU A 207 -2.46 -15.49 -1.71
C GLU A 207 -3.17 -16.64 -0.97
N THR A 208 -4.47 -16.47 -0.67
CA THR A 208 -5.27 -17.49 0.02
C THR A 208 -5.40 -18.75 -0.82
N VAL A 209 -5.77 -18.61 -2.10
CA VAL A 209 -5.92 -19.75 -3.01
C VAL A 209 -4.58 -20.46 -3.18
N LEU A 210 -3.49 -19.72 -3.43
CA LEU A 210 -2.17 -20.31 -3.60
C LEU A 210 -1.67 -21.03 -2.32
N ALA A 211 -1.87 -20.42 -1.15
CA ALA A 211 -1.46 -21.02 0.12
C ALA A 211 -2.21 -22.32 0.44
N MET A 212 -3.52 -22.36 0.20
CA MET A 212 -4.33 -23.55 0.38
C MET A 212 -3.97 -24.64 -0.64
N ALA A 213 -3.87 -24.29 -1.92
CA ALA A 213 -3.56 -25.24 -2.98
C ALA A 213 -2.20 -25.93 -2.76
N ARG A 214 -1.19 -25.19 -2.30
CA ARG A 214 0.13 -25.75 -1.96
C ARG A 214 0.08 -26.74 -0.79
N GLY A 215 -0.70 -26.47 0.25
CA GLY A 215 -0.90 -27.42 1.36
C GLY A 215 -1.64 -28.68 0.91
N ILE A 216 -2.72 -28.50 0.15
CA ILE A 216 -3.53 -29.60 -0.40
C ILE A 216 -2.69 -30.51 -1.31
N ALA A 217 -1.84 -29.94 -2.17
CA ALA A 217 -0.99 -30.70 -3.09
C ALA A 217 -0.09 -31.70 -2.35
N VAL A 218 0.44 -31.36 -1.17
CA VAL A 218 1.28 -32.26 -0.36
C VAL A 218 0.51 -32.98 0.76
N GLU A 219 -0.82 -32.95 0.71
CA GLU A 219 -1.72 -33.55 1.71
C GLU A 219 -1.53 -33.01 3.15
N ASP A 220 -1.01 -31.78 3.29
CA ASP A 220 -0.95 -31.07 4.55
C ASP A 220 -2.10 -30.04 4.65
N TYR A 221 -3.15 -30.46 5.32
CA TYR A 221 -4.38 -29.69 5.52
C TYR A 221 -4.41 -28.96 6.87
N SER A 222 -3.25 -28.76 7.51
CA SER A 222 -3.18 -28.07 8.80
C SER A 222 -3.30 -26.56 8.63
N TYR A 223 -3.97 -25.90 9.58
CA TYR A 223 -4.04 -24.43 9.59
C TYR A 223 -2.65 -23.80 9.71
N LEU A 224 -1.76 -24.44 10.46
CA LEU A 224 -0.37 -23.99 10.61
C LEU A 224 0.36 -23.93 9.25
N THR A 225 0.21 -24.94 8.40
CA THR A 225 0.82 -24.92 7.05
C THR A 225 0.21 -23.85 6.17
N PHE A 226 -1.11 -23.64 6.23
CA PHE A 226 -1.75 -22.52 5.55
C PHE A 226 -1.20 -21.16 6.01
N VAL A 227 -1.11 -20.91 7.31
CA VAL A 227 -0.53 -19.70 7.90
C VAL A 227 0.91 -19.48 7.44
N ASN A 228 1.72 -20.56 7.43
CA ASN A 228 3.10 -20.51 6.99
C ASN A 228 3.23 -20.21 5.50
N ASN A 229 2.35 -20.78 4.67
CA ASN A 229 2.31 -20.51 3.23
C ASN A 229 1.94 -19.04 2.95
N ILE A 230 0.96 -18.47 3.66
CA ILE A 230 0.64 -17.04 3.53
C ILE A 230 1.84 -16.17 3.91
N ARG A 231 2.46 -16.44 5.08
CA ARG A 231 3.66 -15.69 5.52
C ARG A 231 4.78 -15.78 4.48
N ASN A 232 4.99 -16.98 3.95
CA ASN A 232 6.00 -17.25 2.95
C ASN A 232 5.73 -16.49 1.64
N GLN A 233 4.48 -16.28 1.24
CA GLN A 233 4.14 -15.58 0.00
C GLN A 233 4.14 -14.06 0.13
N ARG A 234 3.63 -13.55 1.26
CA ARG A 234 3.34 -12.12 1.47
C ARG A 234 4.56 -11.28 1.81
N TYR A 235 5.56 -11.88 2.44
CA TYR A 235 6.72 -11.18 2.96
C TYR A 235 7.97 -11.52 2.17
N TRP A 236 8.83 -10.51 1.99
CA TRP A 236 10.11 -10.63 1.33
C TRP A 236 10.95 -11.72 1.97
N ASN A 237 11.47 -12.61 1.13
CA ASN A 237 12.20 -13.81 1.55
C ASN A 237 11.39 -14.73 2.50
N GLY A 238 10.06 -14.62 2.48
CA GLY A 238 9.14 -15.33 3.36
C GLY A 238 9.23 -14.92 4.84
N LYS A 239 9.84 -13.77 5.16
CA LYS A 239 10.12 -13.34 6.53
C LYS A 239 9.45 -12.01 6.84
N MET A 240 8.48 -12.03 7.75
CA MET A 240 7.86 -10.81 8.27
C MET A 240 8.85 -10.08 9.20
N ASN A 241 9.22 -8.87 8.81
CA ASN A 241 10.12 -7.97 9.54
C ASN A 241 9.67 -6.51 9.32
N GLY A 242 8.54 -6.14 9.92
CA GLY A 242 7.93 -4.81 9.78
C GLY A 242 7.24 -4.56 8.45
N TYR A 243 6.59 -3.40 8.32
CA TYR A 243 5.72 -3.05 7.18
C TYR A 243 6.44 -3.15 5.82
N CYS A 244 7.70 -2.70 5.80
CA CYS A 244 8.51 -2.73 4.60
C CYS A 244 8.94 -4.15 4.20
N SER A 245 8.76 -5.19 5.01
CA SER A 245 8.98 -6.58 4.57
C SER A 245 7.82 -7.12 3.74
N ARG A 246 6.63 -6.51 3.79
CA ARG A 246 5.50 -6.90 2.96
C ARG A 246 5.78 -6.55 1.50
N LEU A 247 5.39 -7.43 0.59
CA LEU A 247 5.58 -7.27 -0.85
C LEU A 247 4.42 -6.43 -1.41
N HIS A 248 4.59 -5.11 -1.45
CA HIS A 248 3.52 -4.16 -1.81
C HIS A 248 3.36 -3.95 -3.33
N TYR A 249 4.45 -4.07 -4.10
CA TYR A 249 4.42 -4.03 -5.56
C TYR A 249 4.29 -5.45 -6.12
N PHE A 250 3.29 -5.70 -6.96
CA PHE A 250 2.96 -7.08 -7.36
C PHE A 250 4.04 -7.71 -8.26
N SER A 251 4.79 -6.91 -9.02
CA SER A 251 5.97 -7.39 -9.76
C SER A 251 7.09 -7.84 -8.82
N GLU A 252 7.26 -7.18 -7.68
CA GLU A 252 8.18 -7.64 -6.64
C GLU A 252 7.65 -8.91 -5.97
N TRP A 253 6.34 -8.97 -5.71
CA TRP A 253 5.69 -10.19 -5.20
C TRP A 253 5.97 -11.39 -6.12
N ILE A 254 5.83 -11.21 -7.44
CA ILE A 254 6.14 -12.25 -8.43
C ILE A 254 7.61 -12.63 -8.39
N ALA A 255 8.51 -11.64 -8.42
CA ALA A 255 9.95 -11.87 -8.47
C ALA A 255 10.48 -12.60 -7.23
N ASP A 256 10.05 -12.20 -6.02
CA ASP A 256 10.48 -12.83 -4.78
C ASP A 256 9.90 -14.24 -4.61
N ASN A 257 8.63 -14.45 -4.97
CA ASN A 257 8.02 -15.77 -4.93
C ASN A 257 8.62 -16.72 -5.97
N GLN A 258 9.01 -16.22 -7.15
CA GLN A 258 9.75 -17.00 -8.14
C GLN A 258 11.11 -17.45 -7.63
N ARG A 259 11.87 -16.53 -7.02
CA ARG A 259 13.20 -16.85 -6.46
C ARG A 259 13.15 -17.95 -5.39
N ARG A 260 11.98 -18.18 -4.79
CA ARG A 260 11.74 -19.16 -3.73
C ARG A 260 10.89 -20.35 -4.18
N ASP A 261 10.76 -20.56 -5.50
CA ASP A 261 10.06 -21.70 -6.11
C ASP A 261 8.59 -21.85 -5.67
N ASN A 262 7.92 -20.75 -5.35
CA ASN A 262 6.48 -20.76 -5.09
C ASN A 262 5.67 -20.68 -6.39
N ILE A 263 6.17 -19.88 -7.33
CA ILE A 263 5.56 -19.61 -8.63
C ILE A 263 6.68 -19.50 -9.67
N ARG A 264 6.31 -19.41 -10.93
CA ARG A 264 7.20 -19.12 -12.04
C ARG A 264 6.60 -17.99 -12.87
N ASP A 265 7.33 -16.91 -13.09
CA ASP A 265 6.97 -15.90 -14.07
C ASP A 265 7.05 -16.53 -15.46
N ILE A 266 5.94 -16.51 -16.18
CA ILE A 266 5.82 -17.08 -17.52
C ILE A 266 5.63 -16.01 -18.59
N GLY A 267 5.68 -14.73 -18.24
CA GLY A 267 5.45 -13.62 -19.17
C GLY A 267 6.40 -13.64 -20.37
N VAL A 268 7.68 -14.02 -20.16
CA VAL A 268 8.66 -14.15 -21.25
C VAL A 268 8.32 -15.34 -22.17
N ASP A 269 7.97 -16.49 -21.59
CA ASP A 269 7.60 -17.68 -22.37
C ASP A 269 6.39 -17.43 -23.27
N LEU A 270 5.47 -16.58 -22.80
CA LEU A 270 4.26 -16.18 -23.51
C LEU A 270 4.51 -15.09 -24.58
N GLY A 271 5.76 -14.67 -24.79
CA GLY A 271 6.10 -13.64 -25.78
C GLY A 271 5.84 -12.21 -25.30
N GLY A 272 5.87 -11.98 -23.99
CA GLY A 272 5.65 -10.68 -23.38
C GLY A 272 6.70 -9.63 -23.73
N GLU A 273 6.27 -8.39 -23.65
CA GLU A 273 7.07 -7.21 -23.93
C GLU A 273 7.62 -6.64 -22.63
N ARG A 274 8.86 -6.15 -22.70
CA ARG A 274 9.51 -5.55 -21.53
C ARG A 274 8.97 -4.14 -21.32
N VAL A 275 8.40 -3.89 -20.15
CA VAL A 275 8.10 -2.53 -19.70
C VAL A 275 9.29 -1.98 -18.91
N LYS A 276 9.72 -0.76 -19.25
CA LYS A 276 10.70 -0.01 -18.46
C LYS A 276 9.96 1.12 -17.75
N LYS A 277 9.67 0.90 -16.47
CA LYS A 277 8.91 1.85 -15.67
C LYS A 277 9.54 1.96 -14.28
N PRO A 278 9.94 3.17 -13.85
CA PRO A 278 10.32 3.38 -12.46
C PRO A 278 9.10 3.17 -11.55
N LEU A 279 9.33 2.55 -10.40
CA LEU A 279 8.30 2.31 -9.39
C LEU A 279 8.59 3.25 -8.21
N PHE A 280 7.62 4.09 -7.86
CA PHE A 280 7.74 5.12 -6.82
C PHE A 280 6.39 5.57 -6.24
N PHE A 281 5.30 4.87 -6.57
CA PHE A 281 3.94 5.29 -6.27
C PHE A 281 3.73 5.49 -4.75
N MET A 282 4.17 4.56 -3.92
CA MET A 282 3.99 4.64 -2.48
C MET A 282 4.79 5.81 -1.87
N SER A 283 6.06 5.98 -2.23
CA SER A 283 6.84 7.10 -1.68
C SER A 283 6.34 8.46 -2.16
N LYS A 284 5.88 8.55 -3.41
CA LYS A 284 5.29 9.78 -3.96
C LYS A 284 3.96 10.12 -3.31
N ASN A 285 3.16 9.10 -2.96
CA ASN A 285 1.85 9.24 -2.34
C ASN A 285 1.87 8.91 -0.84
N ARG A 286 2.98 9.24 -0.14
CA ARG A 286 3.23 8.91 1.28
C ARG A 286 2.02 9.08 2.21
N TRP A 287 1.24 10.14 2.00
CA TRP A 287 0.10 10.51 2.86
C TRP A 287 -1.12 9.59 2.72
N GLU A 288 -1.18 8.77 1.68
CA GLU A 288 -2.27 7.79 1.46
C GLU A 288 -2.09 6.51 2.29
N TYR A 289 -0.90 6.33 2.88
CA TYR A 289 -0.50 5.09 3.56
C TYR A 289 -0.20 5.38 5.04
N PRO A 290 -1.10 5.03 5.98
CA PRO A 290 -0.93 5.35 7.40
C PRO A 290 0.40 4.87 8.00
N GLN A 291 0.91 3.72 7.54
CA GLN A 291 2.12 3.08 8.03
C GLN A 291 3.41 3.81 7.63
N ILE A 292 3.36 4.74 6.66
CA ILE A 292 4.50 5.56 6.23
C ILE A 292 4.26 7.07 6.38
N ALA A 293 3.01 7.52 6.45
CA ALA A 293 2.66 8.94 6.61
C ALA A 293 3.37 9.57 7.82
N SER A 294 3.28 8.93 8.99
CA SER A 294 3.87 9.41 10.25
C SER A 294 5.10 8.63 10.70
N ASN A 295 5.66 7.75 9.87
CA ASN A 295 6.81 6.91 10.20
C ASN A 295 7.92 7.05 9.15
N ASP A 296 8.92 7.90 9.45
CA ASP A 296 10.03 8.18 8.55
C ASP A 296 10.91 6.94 8.27
N ALA A 297 11.05 6.02 9.23
CA ALA A 297 11.82 4.80 9.02
C ALA A 297 11.15 3.88 7.98
N ASN A 298 9.83 3.70 8.08
CA ASN A 298 9.09 2.94 7.08
C ASN A 298 9.10 3.66 5.72
N TYR A 299 8.95 4.99 5.70
CA TYR A 299 9.02 5.78 4.47
C TYR A 299 10.36 5.61 3.76
N GLN A 300 11.49 5.78 4.46
CA GLN A 300 12.82 5.59 3.87
C GLN A 300 13.04 4.15 3.42
N CYS A 301 12.48 3.17 4.13
CA CYS A 301 12.54 1.79 3.68
C CYS A 301 11.78 1.56 2.37
N ILE A 302 10.59 2.16 2.20
CA ILE A 302 9.84 2.10 0.94
C ILE A 302 10.61 2.77 -0.20
N VAL A 303 11.22 3.94 0.01
CA VAL A 303 12.06 4.61 -1.00
C VAL A 303 13.20 3.70 -1.47
N ASN A 304 13.94 3.10 -0.53
CA ASN A 304 15.05 2.18 -0.87
C ASN A 304 14.56 0.90 -1.58
N MET A 305 13.39 0.39 -1.19
CA MET A 305 12.76 -0.77 -1.84
C MET A 305 12.36 -0.43 -3.28
N GLU A 306 11.74 0.73 -3.51
CA GLU A 306 11.35 1.26 -4.82
C GLU A 306 12.57 1.40 -5.76
N ASP A 307 13.68 1.95 -5.24
CA ASP A 307 14.95 2.03 -5.97
C ASP A 307 15.51 0.64 -6.34
N SER A 308 15.34 -0.36 -5.47
CA SER A 308 15.77 -1.74 -5.75
C SER A 308 14.92 -2.39 -6.84
N ILE A 309 13.59 -2.29 -6.74
CA ILE A 309 12.66 -2.91 -7.69
C ILE A 309 12.60 -2.19 -9.03
N SER A 310 13.07 -0.94 -9.13
CA SER A 310 13.23 -0.23 -10.40
C SER A 310 14.11 -0.98 -11.42
N LYS A 311 14.95 -1.91 -10.94
CA LYS A 311 15.85 -2.75 -11.75
C LYS A 311 15.18 -4.04 -12.23
N LEU A 312 13.98 -4.38 -11.73
CA LEU A 312 13.25 -5.57 -12.14
C LEU A 312 12.95 -5.53 -13.64
N LYS A 313 13.12 -6.69 -14.28
CA LYS A 313 12.75 -6.89 -15.68
C LYS A 313 11.30 -7.34 -15.71
N ILE A 314 10.38 -6.37 -15.77
CA ILE A 314 8.95 -6.65 -15.84
C ILE A 314 8.58 -6.90 -17.30
N ASN A 315 8.00 -8.07 -17.57
CA ASN A 315 7.44 -8.41 -18.89
C ASN A 315 5.93 -8.55 -18.76
N TYR A 316 5.20 -7.95 -19.69
CA TYR A 316 3.74 -8.02 -19.72
C TYR A 316 3.27 -8.46 -21.10
N ILE A 317 2.12 -9.10 -21.16
CA ILE A 317 1.39 -9.38 -22.40
C ILE A 317 0.47 -8.18 -22.65
N PRO A 318 0.68 -7.37 -23.70
CA PRO A 318 -0.21 -6.26 -24.02
C PRO A 318 -1.65 -6.73 -24.17
N TYR A 319 -2.62 -5.89 -23.80
CA TYR A 319 -4.03 -6.30 -23.77
C TYR A 319 -4.50 -6.95 -25.08
N TYR A 320 -4.06 -6.41 -26.23
CA TYR A 320 -4.44 -6.86 -27.57
C TYR A 320 -3.75 -8.15 -28.03
N LYS A 321 -2.86 -8.72 -27.21
CA LYS A 321 -2.19 -10.01 -27.44
C LYS A 321 -2.68 -11.11 -26.50
N ILE A 322 -3.59 -10.81 -25.57
CA ILE A 322 -3.96 -11.77 -24.51
C ILE A 322 -4.64 -13.02 -25.11
N SER A 323 -5.60 -12.90 -26.03
CA SER A 323 -6.20 -14.08 -26.68
C SER A 323 -5.21 -14.96 -27.43
N SER A 324 -4.14 -14.39 -27.98
CA SER A 324 -3.11 -15.16 -28.71
C SER A 324 -2.36 -16.17 -27.83
N VAL A 325 -2.37 -15.98 -26.51
CA VAL A 325 -1.69 -16.85 -25.54
C VAL A 325 -2.64 -17.79 -24.78
N TYR A 326 -3.94 -17.77 -25.05
CA TYR A 326 -4.95 -18.57 -24.32
C TYR A 326 -4.65 -20.07 -24.29
N SER A 327 -4.10 -20.64 -25.36
CA SER A 327 -3.74 -22.06 -25.43
C SER A 327 -2.60 -22.45 -24.49
N GLN A 328 -1.81 -21.48 -24.04
CA GLN A 328 -0.66 -21.67 -23.15
C GLN A 328 -1.00 -21.39 -21.68
N LEU A 329 -2.08 -20.65 -21.43
CA LEU A 329 -2.60 -20.37 -20.10
C LEU A 329 -3.26 -21.61 -19.50
N LYS A 330 -3.05 -21.81 -18.19
CA LYS A 330 -3.65 -22.88 -17.40
C LYS A 330 -4.56 -22.28 -16.34
N SER A 331 -5.58 -23.03 -15.97
CA SER A 331 -6.41 -22.69 -14.82
C SER A 331 -5.53 -22.45 -13.58
N GLY A 332 -5.84 -21.40 -12.82
CA GLY A 332 -5.06 -21.04 -11.64
C GLY A 332 -3.71 -20.37 -11.90
N ASP A 333 -3.32 -20.12 -13.16
CA ASP A 333 -2.25 -19.15 -13.43
C ASP A 333 -2.65 -17.80 -12.83
N ILE A 334 -1.73 -17.14 -12.15
CA ILE A 334 -1.93 -15.84 -11.52
C ILE A 334 -1.80 -14.77 -12.60
N VAL A 335 -2.80 -13.89 -12.68
CA VAL A 335 -2.87 -12.79 -13.66
C VAL A 335 -2.90 -11.49 -12.89
N ALA A 336 -1.99 -10.59 -13.21
CA ALA A 336 -1.94 -9.26 -12.64
C ALA A 336 -2.10 -8.20 -13.73
N VAL A 337 -3.03 -7.28 -13.54
CA VAL A 337 -3.37 -6.22 -14.51
C VAL A 337 -2.27 -5.16 -14.51
N ALA A 338 -1.42 -5.20 -15.53
CA ALA A 338 -0.36 -4.23 -15.74
C ALA A 338 -0.95 -2.85 -16.04
N THR A 339 -0.38 -1.78 -15.48
CA THR A 339 -0.94 -0.43 -15.63
C THR A 339 0.01 0.60 -16.25
N GLU A 340 -0.55 1.63 -16.89
CA GLU A 340 0.16 2.84 -17.31
C GLU A 340 0.35 3.88 -16.18
N ILE A 341 -0.34 3.75 -15.04
CA ILE A 341 -0.26 4.72 -13.92
C ILE A 341 1.18 4.94 -13.45
N ASN A 342 1.69 6.17 -13.57
CA ASN A 342 3.10 6.48 -13.26
C ASN A 342 3.53 6.02 -11.85
N GLY A 343 4.64 5.29 -11.78
CA GLY A 343 5.19 4.79 -10.52
C GLY A 343 4.58 3.47 -10.01
N LEU A 344 3.54 2.94 -10.66
CA LEU A 344 2.83 1.72 -10.26
C LEU A 344 2.94 0.64 -11.34
N ASP A 345 3.08 -0.63 -10.95
CA ASP A 345 3.21 -1.78 -11.86
C ASP A 345 1.87 -2.46 -12.16
N VAL A 346 1.05 -2.68 -11.13
CA VAL A 346 -0.19 -3.46 -11.19
C VAL A 346 -1.31 -2.75 -10.43
N THR A 347 -2.53 -2.75 -10.98
CA THR A 347 -3.73 -2.19 -10.30
C THR A 347 -4.64 -3.25 -9.70
N HIS A 348 -4.62 -4.47 -10.26
CA HIS A 348 -5.55 -5.53 -9.87
C HIS A 348 -4.97 -6.91 -10.16
N THR A 349 -5.48 -7.95 -9.52
CA THR A 349 -4.99 -9.32 -9.72
C THR A 349 -6.11 -10.36 -9.57
N GLY A 350 -5.88 -11.54 -10.11
CA GLY A 350 -6.79 -12.67 -10.06
C GLY A 350 -6.12 -13.93 -10.59
N LEU A 351 -6.94 -14.92 -10.93
CA LEU A 351 -6.49 -16.20 -11.45
C LEU A 351 -7.14 -16.46 -12.82
N VAL A 352 -6.39 -17.02 -13.76
CA VAL A 352 -6.93 -17.59 -15.00
C VAL A 352 -8.02 -18.58 -14.63
N TYR A 353 -9.20 -18.37 -15.20
CA TYR A 353 -10.35 -19.22 -15.01
C TYR A 353 -10.68 -19.93 -16.32
N ARG A 354 -10.70 -21.27 -16.31
CA ARG A 354 -11.12 -22.04 -17.47
C ARG A 354 -12.61 -22.34 -17.34
N ASN A 355 -13.41 -21.67 -18.17
CA ASN A 355 -14.85 -21.83 -18.22
C ASN A 355 -15.23 -23.25 -18.67
N TYR A 356 -16.47 -23.66 -18.38
CA TYR A 356 -17.01 -24.96 -18.79
C TYR A 356 -17.03 -25.17 -20.31
N ASP A 357 -17.16 -24.08 -21.10
CA ASP A 357 -17.10 -24.09 -22.56
C ASP A 357 -15.68 -24.09 -23.14
N GLY A 358 -14.66 -24.06 -22.27
CA GLY A 358 -13.24 -24.03 -22.63
C GLY A 358 -12.66 -22.62 -22.87
N ASN A 359 -13.48 -21.57 -22.80
CA ASN A 359 -13.00 -20.19 -22.88
C ASN A 359 -12.15 -19.80 -21.66
N ILE A 360 -11.31 -18.78 -21.83
CA ILE A 360 -10.43 -18.27 -20.79
C ILE A 360 -10.98 -16.96 -20.21
N GLY A 361 -11.34 -17.02 -18.92
CA GLY A 361 -11.76 -15.89 -18.11
C GLY A 361 -10.79 -15.58 -16.98
N ILE A 362 -11.25 -14.77 -16.03
CA ILE A 362 -10.55 -14.44 -14.78
C ILE A 362 -11.50 -14.57 -13.60
N ILE A 363 -11.07 -15.28 -12.56
CA ILE A 363 -11.71 -15.28 -11.25
C ILE A 363 -10.93 -14.34 -10.32
N HIS A 364 -11.62 -13.43 -9.67
CA HIS A 364 -10.99 -12.40 -8.83
C HIS A 364 -11.94 -11.89 -7.75
N ALA A 365 -11.38 -11.39 -6.65
CA ALA A 365 -12.13 -10.57 -5.70
C ALA A 365 -12.43 -9.21 -6.36
N SER A 366 -13.67 -8.98 -6.78
CA SER A 366 -14.03 -7.76 -7.49
C SER A 366 -14.30 -6.61 -6.52
N PRO A 367 -13.70 -5.42 -6.73
CA PRO A 367 -14.09 -4.21 -5.99
C PRO A 367 -15.58 -3.86 -6.13
N ALA A 368 -16.29 -4.44 -7.10
CA ALA A 368 -17.74 -4.31 -7.27
C ALA A 368 -18.56 -5.09 -6.22
N GLY A 369 -17.94 -5.94 -5.40
CA GLY A 369 -18.58 -6.43 -4.17
C GLY A 369 -18.15 -7.81 -3.68
N GLN A 370 -17.76 -8.74 -4.55
CA GLN A 370 -17.46 -10.13 -4.17
C GLN A 370 -16.51 -10.81 -5.15
N VAL A 371 -16.00 -11.98 -4.76
CA VAL A 371 -15.30 -12.90 -5.67
C VAL A 371 -16.26 -13.34 -6.77
N THR A 372 -15.86 -13.13 -8.02
CA THR A 372 -16.66 -13.39 -9.22
C THR A 372 -15.78 -13.80 -10.39
N VAL A 373 -16.41 -14.26 -11.47
CA VAL A 373 -15.77 -14.64 -12.72
C VAL A 373 -16.17 -13.66 -13.82
N ALA A 374 -15.18 -13.07 -14.49
CA ALA A 374 -15.37 -12.46 -15.80
C ALA A 374 -14.99 -13.49 -16.88
N TYR A 375 -15.95 -13.80 -17.75
CA TYR A 375 -15.87 -14.95 -18.68
C TYR A 375 -14.82 -14.82 -19.78
N ASP A 376 -14.39 -13.60 -20.12
CA ASP A 376 -13.40 -13.35 -21.15
C ASP A 376 -12.28 -12.47 -20.58
N LEU A 377 -11.07 -13.03 -20.51
CA LEU A 377 -9.92 -12.38 -19.90
C LEU A 377 -9.49 -11.12 -20.67
N GLU A 378 -9.27 -11.20 -21.98
CA GLU A 378 -8.86 -10.05 -22.80
C GLU A 378 -9.87 -8.91 -22.71
N ARG A 379 -11.16 -9.22 -22.87
CA ARG A 379 -12.24 -8.24 -22.77
C ARG A 379 -12.32 -7.64 -21.37
N TYR A 380 -12.14 -8.44 -20.32
CA TYR A 380 -12.10 -7.91 -18.96
C TYR A 380 -10.96 -6.90 -18.81
N ILE A 381 -9.74 -7.29 -19.19
CA ILE A 381 -8.53 -6.45 -19.09
C ILE A 381 -8.67 -5.16 -19.92
N TRP A 382 -9.24 -5.24 -21.12
CA TRP A 382 -9.52 -4.09 -21.97
C TRP A 382 -10.40 -3.03 -21.27
N ASN A 383 -11.31 -3.46 -20.41
CA ASN A 383 -12.25 -2.58 -19.71
C ASN A 383 -11.73 -2.11 -18.33
N VAL A 384 -10.55 -2.57 -17.89
CA VAL A 384 -9.94 -2.05 -16.67
C VAL A 384 -9.26 -0.72 -16.99
N GLU A 385 -9.60 0.32 -16.24
CA GLU A 385 -9.01 1.65 -16.41
C GLU A 385 -7.48 1.61 -16.27
N SER A 386 -6.80 2.33 -17.17
CA SER A 386 -5.33 2.42 -17.22
C SER A 386 -4.62 1.07 -17.39
N ALA A 387 -5.31 0.00 -17.82
CA ALA A 387 -4.69 -1.29 -18.08
C ALA A 387 -3.92 -1.27 -19.41
N ILE A 388 -2.67 -1.74 -19.38
CA ILE A 388 -1.85 -1.93 -20.59
C ILE A 388 -1.75 -3.41 -21.00
N GLY A 389 -2.15 -4.33 -20.12
CA GLY A 389 -2.06 -5.76 -20.36
C GLY A 389 -1.97 -6.55 -19.06
N ILE A 390 -1.29 -7.70 -19.10
CA ILE A 390 -1.17 -8.60 -17.95
C ILE A 390 0.26 -9.09 -17.71
N LEU A 391 0.64 -9.24 -16.44
CA LEU A 391 1.72 -10.12 -16.01
C LEU A 391 1.10 -11.49 -15.72
N VAL A 392 1.85 -12.57 -15.98
CA VAL A 392 1.37 -13.94 -15.75
C VAL A 392 2.41 -14.75 -15.00
N ALA A 393 2.00 -15.35 -13.89
CA ALA A 393 2.82 -16.30 -13.14
C ALA A 393 2.08 -17.61 -12.92
N ARG A 394 2.80 -18.73 -12.96
CA ARG A 394 2.26 -20.07 -12.79
C ARG A 394 2.66 -20.65 -11.42
N PRO A 395 1.73 -21.15 -10.60
CA PRO A 395 2.07 -21.86 -9.38
C PRO A 395 3.01 -23.04 -9.64
N VAL A 396 4.06 -23.18 -8.83
CA VAL A 396 4.93 -24.36 -8.84
C VAL A 396 4.27 -25.45 -7.99
N ASP A 397 4.19 -26.66 -8.54
CA ASP A 397 3.69 -27.85 -7.83
C ASP A 397 4.72 -28.30 -6.78
N PRO A 398 4.38 -28.33 -5.48
CA PRO A 398 5.33 -28.69 -4.42
C PRO A 398 5.55 -30.20 -4.23
N ARG A 399 4.89 -31.06 -5.01
CA ARG A 399 5.00 -32.53 -4.93
C ARG A 399 6.23 -33.10 -5.61
#